data_AF-A0A1P8LQ27-F1
#
_entry.id   AF-A0A1P8LQ27-F1
#
_cell.length_a   1.000
_cell.length_b   1.000
_cell.length_c   1.000
_cell.angle_alpha   90.00
_cell.angle_beta   90.00
_cell.angle_gamma   90.00
#
_symmetry.space_group_name_H-M   'P 1'
#
loop_
_entity.id
_entity.type
_entity.pdbx_description
1 polymer ?
#
loop_
_entity_poly.entity_id
_entity_poly.type
_entity_poly.pdbx_seq_one_letter_code
_entity_poly.pdbx_strand_id
1 'polypeptide(L)'
;MKGLPRLEGVAKWERQTGRRATILLSGNPPSWVLESLEYFGYGKQVAMWQGNRATVDGLIVPSIRSPEQPRSAYVHRFTYDLGYKIPAPSACRWLRSVARDVQAVTDEQLSTSRRRRIYISRSDADRRRVTNETKLVESLSELGFESYSLTDLSFAEQVRLFFEAEAVVAPHGAGLANLVFADDCSVLELFGEKIKPTYRMLSAALDLDYEFLRCDPMRSDLRADPTSVRRCVEHQLGEH
;
A
#
# COMPACT_ATOMS: atom_id res chain seq x y z
N MET A 1 -4.40 5.08 2.92
CA MET A 1 -4.52 4.45 1.57
C MET A 1 -5.84 3.75 1.24
N LYS A 2 -6.48 2.97 2.12
CA LYS A 2 -7.71 2.20 1.79
C LYS A 2 -8.88 3.02 1.19
N GLY A 3 -8.89 4.33 1.40
CA GLY A 3 -9.88 5.24 0.84
C GLY A 3 -9.57 5.73 -0.58
N LEU A 4 -8.31 5.72 -1.04
CA LEU A 4 -7.93 6.33 -2.32
C LEU A 4 -8.58 5.69 -3.56
N PRO A 5 -8.80 4.36 -3.64
CA PRO A 5 -9.53 3.77 -4.75
C PRO A 5 -10.97 4.28 -4.90
N ARG A 6 -11.53 4.98 -3.89
CA ARG A 6 -12.84 5.64 -3.99
C ARG A 6 -12.84 6.85 -4.92
N LEU A 7 -11.68 7.47 -5.16
CA LEU A 7 -11.54 8.60 -6.07
C LEU A 7 -11.96 8.23 -7.50
N GLU A 8 -11.88 6.95 -7.88
CA GLU A 8 -12.37 6.48 -9.19
C GLU A 8 -13.87 6.74 -9.37
N GLY A 9 -14.65 6.57 -8.30
CA GLY A 9 -16.08 6.86 -8.30
C GLY A 9 -16.37 8.34 -8.48
N VAL A 10 -15.57 9.20 -7.84
CA VAL A 10 -15.62 10.66 -8.00
C VAL A 10 -15.27 11.02 -9.44
N ALA A 11 -14.10 10.59 -9.93
CA ALA A 11 -13.63 10.84 -11.29
C ALA A 11 -14.63 10.33 -12.36
N LYS A 12 -15.29 9.20 -12.14
CA LYS A 12 -16.34 8.70 -13.04
C LYS A 12 -17.55 9.64 -13.06
N TRP A 13 -18.03 10.06 -11.90
CA TRP A 13 -19.18 10.97 -11.81
C TRP A 13 -18.88 12.35 -12.43
N GLU A 14 -17.69 12.90 -12.16
CA GLU A 14 -17.27 14.20 -12.73
C GLU A 14 -17.21 14.14 -14.25
N ARG A 15 -16.64 13.07 -14.82
CA ARG A 15 -16.63 12.86 -16.29
C ARG A 15 -18.02 12.74 -16.90
N GLN A 16 -18.95 12.08 -16.21
CA GLN A 16 -20.32 11.87 -16.71
C GLN A 16 -21.18 13.12 -16.64
N THR A 17 -20.96 13.98 -15.65
CA THR A 17 -21.80 15.16 -15.39
C THR A 17 -21.18 16.47 -15.86
N GLY A 18 -19.87 16.50 -16.12
CA GLY A 18 -19.12 17.73 -16.37
C GLY A 18 -18.99 18.65 -15.14
N ARG A 19 -19.47 18.21 -13.98
CA ARG A 19 -19.42 18.95 -12.70
C ARG A 19 -18.22 18.49 -11.88
N ARG A 20 -17.74 19.35 -10.99
CA ARG A 20 -16.73 19.01 -9.98
C ARG A 20 -17.38 18.73 -8.62
N ALA A 21 -16.89 17.72 -7.91
CA ALA A 21 -17.42 17.32 -6.63
C ALA A 21 -16.54 17.82 -5.47
N THR A 22 -17.16 18.43 -4.46
CA THR A 22 -16.46 18.76 -3.21
C THR A 22 -16.24 17.50 -2.39
N ILE A 23 -14.98 17.21 -2.04
CA ILE A 23 -14.60 16.13 -1.14
C ILE A 23 -14.73 16.61 0.30
N LEU A 24 -15.68 16.03 1.03
CA LEU A 24 -15.88 16.31 2.44
C LEU A 24 -15.00 15.40 3.31
N LEU A 25 -14.17 16.00 4.16
CA LEU A 25 -13.37 15.30 5.16
C LEU A 25 -13.86 15.65 6.56
N SER A 26 -14.00 14.65 7.43
CA SER A 26 -14.47 14.86 8.80
C SER A 26 -13.35 15.26 9.75
N GLY A 27 -13.57 16.30 10.56
CA GLY A 27 -12.68 16.67 11.68
C GLY A 27 -11.31 17.16 11.22
N ASN A 28 -10.25 16.64 11.84
CA ASN A 28 -8.86 16.95 11.51
C ASN A 28 -8.17 15.72 10.89
N PRO A 29 -8.18 15.55 9.56
CA PRO A 29 -7.57 14.40 8.93
C PRO A 29 -6.04 14.44 9.09
N PRO A 30 -5.36 13.28 9.20
CA PRO A 30 -3.90 13.24 9.15
C PRO A 30 -3.34 13.91 7.88
N SER A 31 -2.14 14.49 7.96
CA SER A 31 -1.51 15.23 6.84
C SER A 31 -1.44 14.42 5.55
N TRP A 32 -1.09 13.12 5.64
CA TRP A 32 -1.01 12.22 4.49
C TRP A 32 -2.31 12.12 3.69
N VAL A 33 -3.48 12.32 4.33
CA VAL A 33 -4.77 12.33 3.61
C VAL A 33 -4.83 13.53 2.68
N LEU A 34 -4.46 14.71 3.16
CA LEU A 34 -4.46 15.93 2.38
C LEU A 34 -3.38 15.89 1.29
N GLU A 35 -2.17 15.45 1.63
CA GLU A 35 -1.09 15.26 0.66
C GLU A 35 -1.50 14.30 -0.46
N SER A 36 -2.18 13.20 -0.13
CA SER A 36 -2.65 12.26 -1.15
C SER A 36 -3.73 12.85 -2.06
N LEU A 37 -4.64 13.68 -1.52
CA LEU A 37 -5.66 14.35 -2.34
C LEU A 37 -5.04 15.43 -3.22
N GLU A 38 -4.09 16.20 -2.71
CA GLU A 38 -3.31 17.15 -3.51
C GLU A 38 -2.59 16.43 -4.66
N TYR A 39 -1.89 15.33 -4.36
CA TYR A 39 -1.16 14.52 -5.34
C TYR A 39 -2.06 14.03 -6.49
N PHE A 40 -3.31 13.64 -6.20
CA PHE A 40 -4.29 13.22 -7.21
C PHE A 40 -5.11 14.38 -7.82
N GLY A 41 -4.74 15.64 -7.59
CA GLY A 41 -5.39 16.81 -8.18
C GLY A 41 -6.72 17.22 -7.53
N TYR A 42 -7.01 16.70 -6.34
CA TYR A 42 -8.23 16.97 -5.58
C TYR A 42 -8.06 18.00 -4.45
N GLY A 43 -6.86 18.50 -4.18
CA GLY A 43 -6.62 19.37 -3.02
C GLY A 43 -7.47 20.64 -2.99
N LYS A 44 -7.69 21.28 -4.15
CA LYS A 44 -8.59 22.45 -4.28
C LYS A 44 -10.08 22.12 -4.14
N GLN A 45 -10.44 20.84 -4.06
CA GLN A 45 -11.81 20.35 -3.97
C GLN A 45 -12.17 19.87 -2.55
N VAL A 46 -11.26 20.05 -1.57
CA VAL A 46 -11.46 19.58 -0.21
C VAL A 46 -12.19 20.62 0.65
N ALA A 47 -13.20 20.18 1.39
CA ALA A 47 -13.83 20.98 2.44
C ALA A 47 -13.90 20.19 3.76
N MET A 48 -13.57 20.85 4.87
CA MET A 48 -13.60 20.26 6.20
C MET A 48 -15.02 20.30 6.78
N TRP A 49 -15.50 19.14 7.19
CA TRP A 49 -16.82 18.95 7.77
C TRP A 49 -16.75 18.80 9.28
N GLN A 50 -17.42 19.71 9.99
CA GLN A 50 -17.44 19.76 11.46
C GLN A 50 -18.63 19.01 12.09
N GLY A 51 -19.38 18.22 11.31
CA GLY A 51 -20.45 17.36 11.85
C GLY A 51 -21.82 18.03 12.04
N ASN A 52 -21.99 19.28 11.59
CA ASN A 52 -23.29 19.95 11.59
C ASN A 52 -24.25 19.34 10.55
N ARG A 53 -25.42 19.92 10.30
CA ARG A 53 -26.26 19.53 9.13
C ARG A 53 -25.95 20.47 7.97
N ALA A 54 -25.90 19.94 6.74
CA ALA A 54 -25.80 20.74 5.52
C ALA A 54 -26.85 20.30 4.50
N THR A 55 -27.27 21.25 3.69
CA THR A 55 -27.99 21.00 2.44
C THR A 55 -26.96 20.96 1.32
N VAL A 56 -27.08 19.98 0.43
CA VAL A 56 -26.20 19.81 -0.73
C VAL A 56 -27.07 19.58 -1.97
N ASP A 57 -26.61 20.07 -3.13
CA ASP A 57 -27.30 19.86 -4.41
C ASP A 57 -27.31 18.39 -4.83
N GLY A 58 -26.34 17.61 -4.34
CA GLY A 58 -26.21 16.18 -4.57
C GLY A 58 -25.16 15.58 -3.66
N LEU A 59 -25.44 14.38 -3.15
CA LEU A 59 -24.50 13.62 -2.31
C LEU A 59 -23.98 12.41 -3.09
N ILE A 60 -22.67 12.35 -3.25
CA ILE A 60 -21.99 11.22 -3.87
C ILE A 60 -21.31 10.43 -2.75
N VAL A 61 -21.62 9.13 -2.64
CA VAL A 61 -20.98 8.23 -1.68
C VAL A 61 -20.29 7.10 -2.45
N PRO A 62 -19.02 7.27 -2.84
CA PRO A 62 -18.29 6.22 -3.53
C PRO A 62 -18.14 5.00 -2.61
N SER A 63 -18.61 3.85 -3.08
CA SER A 63 -18.49 2.59 -2.34
C SER A 63 -17.08 2.01 -2.51
N ILE A 64 -16.55 1.38 -1.44
CA ILE A 64 -15.38 0.50 -1.60
C ILE A 64 -15.86 -0.70 -2.40
N ARG A 65 -15.42 -0.79 -3.65
CA ARG A 65 -15.63 -1.97 -4.47
C ARG A 65 -14.73 -3.06 -3.92
N SER A 66 -15.35 -4.05 -3.30
CA SER A 66 -14.75 -5.35 -3.09
C SER A 66 -15.40 -6.27 -4.13
N PRO A 67 -14.64 -7.13 -4.84
CA PRO A 67 -15.29 -8.24 -5.52
C PRO A 67 -16.14 -8.94 -4.46
N GLU A 68 -17.36 -9.29 -4.84
CA GLU A 68 -18.36 -9.93 -3.99
C GLU A 68 -17.71 -10.90 -2.99
N GLN A 69 -18.23 -10.98 -1.75
CA GLN A 69 -17.90 -12.10 -0.85
C GLN A 69 -17.90 -13.37 -1.71
N PRO A 70 -16.81 -14.15 -1.77
CA PRO A 70 -16.73 -15.24 -2.73
C PRO A 70 -17.95 -16.16 -2.55
N ARG A 71 -18.86 -16.15 -3.54
CA ARG A 71 -20.08 -16.98 -3.59
C ARG A 71 -19.75 -18.45 -3.90
N SER A 72 -18.62 -18.95 -3.41
CA SER A 72 -18.22 -20.34 -3.59
C SER A 72 -18.33 -21.06 -2.26
N ALA A 73 -19.30 -21.98 -2.19
CA ALA A 73 -19.51 -22.90 -1.07
C ALA A 73 -18.25 -23.75 -0.73
N TYR A 74 -17.23 -23.76 -1.59
CA TYR A 74 -15.98 -24.50 -1.39
C TYR A 74 -14.90 -23.75 -0.60
N VAL A 75 -15.03 -22.43 -0.41
CA VAL A 75 -13.98 -21.63 0.29
C VAL A 75 -14.18 -21.66 1.83
N HIS A 76 -15.35 -22.13 2.30
CA HIS A 76 -15.77 -22.04 3.71
C HIS A 76 -15.05 -22.97 4.69
N ARG A 77 -14.22 -23.93 4.24
CA ARG A 77 -13.55 -24.89 5.13
C ARG A 77 -12.13 -24.51 5.55
N PHE A 78 -11.50 -23.57 4.85
CA PHE A 78 -10.12 -23.12 5.15
C PHE A 78 -9.95 -21.61 5.26
N THR A 79 -10.91 -20.81 4.78
CA THR A 79 -10.97 -19.39 5.14
C THR A 79 -12.03 -19.26 6.23
N TYR A 80 -11.59 -19.16 7.49
CA TYR A 80 -12.42 -18.58 8.56
C TYR A 80 -13.08 -17.28 8.07
N ASP A 81 -14.19 -16.87 8.69
CA ASP A 81 -14.93 -15.59 8.54
C ASP A 81 -14.02 -14.34 8.41
N LEU A 82 -13.31 -14.23 7.31
CA LEU A 82 -12.37 -13.17 7.02
C LEU A 82 -13.20 -12.10 6.34
N GLY A 83 -13.81 -11.21 7.14
CA GLY A 83 -14.40 -9.94 6.68
C GLY A 83 -13.39 -8.97 6.05
N TYR A 84 -12.31 -9.48 5.46
CA TYR A 84 -11.30 -8.74 4.73
C TYR A 84 -11.84 -8.42 3.35
N LYS A 85 -12.12 -7.15 3.13
CA LYS A 85 -12.50 -6.63 1.81
C LYS A 85 -11.27 -6.70 0.91
N ILE A 86 -11.29 -7.61 -0.06
CA ILE A 86 -10.35 -7.57 -1.20
C ILE A 86 -10.57 -6.22 -1.88
N PRO A 87 -9.56 -5.36 -2.05
CA PRO A 87 -9.75 -4.17 -2.87
C PRO A 87 -9.98 -4.60 -4.33
N ALA A 88 -10.96 -4.02 -5.01
CA ALA A 88 -11.22 -4.37 -6.42
C ALA A 88 -9.96 -4.18 -7.27
N PRO A 89 -9.49 -5.21 -7.99
CA PRO A 89 -8.30 -5.12 -8.85
C PRO A 89 -8.36 -3.93 -9.81
N SER A 90 -9.53 -3.68 -10.43
CA SER A 90 -9.72 -2.55 -11.34
C SER A 90 -9.50 -1.19 -10.66
N ALA A 91 -9.89 -1.04 -9.40
CA ALA A 91 -9.76 0.21 -8.66
C ALA A 91 -8.33 0.45 -8.19
N CYS A 92 -7.61 -0.62 -7.83
CA CYS A 92 -6.16 -0.57 -7.56
C CYS A 92 -5.38 -0.20 -8.83
N ARG A 93 -5.66 -0.87 -9.95
CA ARG A 93 -5.01 -0.59 -11.25
C ARG A 93 -5.30 0.81 -11.76
N TRP A 94 -6.53 1.31 -11.58
CA TRP A 94 -6.87 2.70 -11.88
C TRP A 94 -6.07 3.69 -11.02
N LEU A 95 -5.98 3.45 -9.71
CA LEU A 95 -5.21 4.33 -8.82
C LEU A 95 -3.73 4.38 -9.24
N ARG A 96 -3.16 3.22 -9.57
CA ARG A 96 -1.78 3.10 -10.08
C ARG A 96 -1.60 3.83 -11.41
N SER A 97 -2.55 3.74 -12.33
CA SER A 97 -2.46 4.44 -13.62
C SER A 97 -2.51 5.95 -13.45
N VAL A 98 -3.39 6.47 -12.59
CA VAL A 98 -3.42 7.92 -12.30
C VAL A 98 -2.12 8.38 -11.64
N ALA A 99 -1.57 7.60 -10.71
CA ALA A 99 -0.28 7.93 -10.09
C ALA A 99 0.86 7.95 -11.13
N ARG A 100 0.87 7.00 -12.07
CA ARG A 100 1.82 6.97 -13.19
C ARG A 100 1.71 8.22 -14.06
N ASP A 101 0.49 8.66 -14.38
CA ASP A 101 0.26 9.86 -15.18
C ASP A 101 0.75 11.13 -14.44
N VAL A 102 0.53 11.22 -13.12
CA VAL A 102 1.06 12.31 -12.30
C VAL A 102 2.59 12.32 -12.35
N GLN A 103 3.23 11.17 -12.18
CA GLN A 103 4.70 11.09 -12.27
C GLN A 103 5.24 11.46 -13.65
N ALA A 104 4.56 11.02 -14.72
CA ALA A 104 4.93 11.34 -16.11
C ALA A 104 4.98 12.86 -16.39
N VAL A 105 4.18 13.64 -15.66
CA VAL A 105 4.16 15.10 -15.77
C VAL A 105 5.21 15.75 -14.87
N THR A 106 5.46 15.19 -13.68
CA THR A 106 6.32 15.82 -12.67
C THR A 106 7.81 15.48 -12.80
N ASP A 107 8.15 14.40 -13.50
CA ASP A 107 9.52 13.90 -13.55
C ASP A 107 9.96 13.64 -15.01
N GLU A 108 10.69 14.61 -15.60
CA GLU A 108 11.30 14.50 -16.94
C GLU A 108 12.29 13.33 -17.04
N GLN A 109 12.75 12.81 -15.90
CA GLN A 109 13.73 11.73 -15.78
C GLN A 109 13.11 10.45 -15.21
N LEU A 110 11.84 10.15 -15.52
CA LEU A 110 11.28 8.81 -15.33
C LEU A 110 12.10 7.79 -16.12
N SER A 111 13.23 7.40 -15.55
CA SER A 111 14.03 6.30 -15.98
C SER A 111 13.16 5.09 -15.70
N THR A 112 12.71 4.47 -16.78
CA THR A 112 12.08 3.15 -16.81
C THR A 112 13.04 2.04 -16.33
N SER A 113 14.20 2.41 -15.75
CA SER A 113 15.31 1.52 -15.42
C SER A 113 15.68 1.49 -13.94
N ARG A 114 15.16 2.40 -13.08
CA ARG A 114 15.52 2.34 -11.65
C ARG A 114 14.65 1.32 -10.93
N ARG A 115 15.11 0.08 -10.94
CA ARG A 115 14.58 -1.01 -10.11
C ARG A 115 15.27 -0.97 -8.75
N ARG A 116 14.50 -0.84 -7.68
CA ARG A 116 14.98 -0.66 -6.30
C ARG A 116 14.56 -1.84 -5.45
N ARG A 117 15.50 -2.33 -4.65
CA ARG A 117 15.23 -3.29 -3.58
C ARG A 117 15.07 -2.51 -2.29
N ILE A 118 13.90 -2.57 -1.69
CA ILE A 118 13.56 -1.72 -0.55
C ILE A 118 13.18 -2.56 0.67
N TYR A 119 13.76 -2.21 1.80
CA TYR A 119 13.33 -2.69 3.10
C TYR A 119 12.53 -1.59 3.79
N ILE A 120 11.30 -1.88 4.21
CA ILE A 120 10.47 -0.92 4.93
C ILE A 120 10.62 -1.16 6.44
N SER A 121 11.35 -0.25 7.07
CA SER A 121 11.52 -0.22 8.52
C SER A 121 10.20 0.09 9.23
N ARG A 122 10.11 -0.38 10.47
CA ARG A 122 9.06 -0.02 11.41
C ARG A 122 9.63 0.44 12.74
N SER A 123 10.90 0.82 12.79
CA SER A 123 11.60 1.22 14.03
C SER A 123 10.88 2.35 14.79
N ASP A 124 10.19 3.22 14.06
CA ASP A 124 9.38 4.34 14.51
C ASP A 124 7.94 3.97 14.95
N ALA A 125 7.53 2.71 14.81
CA ALA A 125 6.17 2.27 15.10
C ALA A 125 6.05 1.57 16.46
N ASP A 126 4.86 1.65 17.09
CA ASP A 126 4.61 1.05 18.42
C ASP A 126 4.72 -0.48 18.48
N ARG A 127 4.64 -1.17 17.32
CA ARG A 127 4.59 -2.64 17.25
C ARG A 127 5.00 -3.18 15.89
N ARG A 128 5.33 -4.48 15.89
CA ARG A 128 5.81 -5.27 14.75
C ARG A 128 7.12 -4.71 14.24
N ARG A 129 7.98 -4.30 15.16
CA ARG A 129 9.35 -3.90 14.91
C ARG A 129 10.22 -5.14 14.78
N VAL A 130 11.29 -5.06 13.99
CA VAL A 130 12.32 -6.11 13.96
C VAL A 130 13.33 -5.78 15.06
N THR A 131 13.41 -6.59 16.11
CA THR A 131 14.27 -6.29 17.27
C THR A 131 15.76 -6.39 16.95
N ASN A 132 16.12 -7.13 15.91
CA ASN A 132 17.48 -7.27 15.39
C ASN A 132 17.65 -6.58 14.03
N GLU A 133 16.96 -5.47 13.79
CA GLU A 133 16.89 -4.78 12.49
C GLU A 133 18.25 -4.47 11.89
N THR A 134 19.23 -3.99 12.68
CA THR A 134 20.60 -3.71 12.18
C THR A 134 21.20 -4.91 11.46
N LYS A 135 21.13 -6.12 12.06
CA LYS A 135 21.66 -7.35 11.46
C LYS A 135 20.91 -7.77 10.21
N LEU A 136 19.60 -7.51 10.19
CA LEU A 136 18.76 -7.80 9.03
C LEU A 136 19.11 -6.87 7.86
N VAL A 137 19.21 -5.57 8.13
CA VAL A 137 19.53 -4.55 7.12
C VAL A 137 20.94 -4.75 6.58
N GLU A 138 21.93 -5.07 7.42
CA GLU A 138 23.29 -5.44 6.98
C GLU A 138 23.23 -6.59 5.97
N SER A 139 22.53 -7.69 6.30
CA SER A 139 22.41 -8.85 5.42
C SER A 139 21.68 -8.55 4.10
N LEU A 140 20.62 -7.73 4.15
CA LEU A 140 19.87 -7.31 2.98
C LEU A 140 20.64 -6.32 2.09
N SER A 141 21.50 -5.47 2.69
CA SER A 141 22.28 -4.48 1.95
C SER A 141 23.30 -5.12 1.01
N GLU A 142 23.80 -6.30 1.36
CA GLU A 142 24.64 -7.12 0.47
C GLU A 142 23.90 -7.58 -0.80
N LEU A 143 22.57 -7.65 -0.74
CA LEU A 143 21.71 -7.92 -1.89
C LEU A 143 21.22 -6.63 -2.57
N GLY A 144 21.77 -5.47 -2.21
CA GLY A 144 21.39 -4.18 -2.81
C GLY A 144 20.12 -3.56 -2.24
N PHE A 145 19.61 -4.06 -1.10
CA PHE A 145 18.46 -3.43 -0.43
C PHE A 145 18.83 -2.13 0.27
N GLU A 146 17.94 -1.16 0.14
CA GLU A 146 17.98 0.12 0.84
C GLU A 146 16.88 0.17 1.91
N SER A 147 17.19 0.64 3.12
CA SER A 147 16.23 0.73 4.24
C SER A 147 15.52 2.08 4.27
N TYR A 148 14.19 2.05 4.43
CA TYR A 148 13.33 3.24 4.47
C TYR A 148 12.39 3.24 5.67
N SER A 149 12.32 4.36 6.38
CA SER A 149 11.17 4.69 7.23
C SER A 149 10.19 5.54 6.42
N LEU A 150 8.95 5.08 6.26
CA LEU A 150 7.97 5.80 5.43
C LEU A 150 7.48 7.11 6.06
N THR A 151 7.66 7.28 7.36
CA THR A 151 7.30 8.53 8.05
C THR A 151 8.23 9.68 7.73
N ASP A 152 9.44 9.39 7.23
CA ASP A 152 10.42 10.39 6.78
C ASP A 152 10.15 10.86 5.35
N LEU A 153 9.20 10.24 4.65
CA LEU A 153 8.90 10.49 3.23
C LEU A 153 7.53 11.16 3.08
N SER A 154 7.48 12.20 2.23
CA SER A 154 6.22 12.75 1.73
C SER A 154 5.41 11.70 0.96
N PHE A 155 4.10 11.94 0.82
CA PHE A 155 3.27 11.02 0.02
C PHE A 155 3.80 10.80 -1.40
N ALA A 156 4.28 11.86 -2.08
CA ALA A 156 4.82 11.75 -3.43
C ALA A 156 6.09 10.89 -3.48
N GLU A 157 6.99 11.04 -2.50
CA GLU A 157 8.20 10.21 -2.37
C GLU A 157 7.85 8.74 -2.07
N GLN A 158 6.82 8.48 -1.25
CA GLN A 158 6.33 7.11 -1.04
C GLN A 158 5.78 6.48 -2.33
N VAL A 159 5.00 7.22 -3.11
CA VAL A 159 4.49 6.74 -4.40
C VAL A 159 5.67 6.39 -5.32
N ARG A 160 6.66 7.27 -5.44
CA ARG A 160 7.88 7.04 -6.23
C ARG A 160 8.66 5.83 -5.76
N LEU A 161 8.91 5.71 -4.45
CA LEU A 161 9.66 4.60 -3.88
C LEU A 161 9.06 3.24 -4.26
N PHE A 162 7.73 3.11 -4.16
CA PHE A 162 7.03 1.86 -4.50
C PHE A 162 6.85 1.66 -6.01
N PHE A 163 6.75 2.74 -6.79
CA PHE A 163 6.71 2.66 -8.25
C PHE A 163 8.03 2.14 -8.84
N GLU A 164 9.16 2.51 -8.22
CA GLU A 164 10.51 2.07 -8.59
C GLU A 164 10.90 0.72 -7.93
N ALA A 165 10.05 0.11 -7.10
CA ALA A 165 10.42 -1.08 -6.34
C ALA A 165 10.34 -2.37 -7.19
N GLU A 166 11.47 -3.08 -7.34
CA GLU A 166 11.49 -4.46 -7.84
C GLU A 166 11.30 -5.49 -6.72
N ALA A 167 11.70 -5.14 -5.49
CA ALA A 167 11.56 -6.01 -4.33
C ALA A 167 11.25 -5.22 -3.08
N VAL A 168 10.31 -5.71 -2.26
CA VAL A 168 9.90 -5.12 -0.99
C VAL A 168 10.00 -6.16 0.12
N VAL A 169 10.87 -5.92 1.10
CA VAL A 169 10.89 -6.67 2.36
C VAL A 169 10.32 -5.77 3.46
N ALA A 170 9.32 -6.23 4.20
CA ALA A 170 8.74 -5.39 5.26
C ALA A 170 8.07 -6.22 6.34
N PRO A 171 8.12 -5.81 7.62
CA PRO A 171 7.23 -6.37 8.62
C PRO A 171 5.79 -5.89 8.41
N HIS A 172 4.82 -6.76 8.72
CA HIS A 172 3.40 -6.50 8.48
C HIS A 172 2.96 -5.13 9.04
N GLY A 173 2.46 -4.23 8.20
CA GLY A 173 2.20 -2.85 8.62
C GLY A 173 1.41 -2.01 7.62
N ALA A 174 0.88 -0.85 8.04
CA ALA A 174 0.08 0.03 7.18
C ALA A 174 0.84 0.54 5.94
N GLY A 175 2.18 0.62 6.04
CA GLY A 175 3.07 1.03 4.95
C GLY A 175 2.96 0.16 3.69
N LEU A 176 2.71 -1.15 3.85
CA LEU A 176 2.51 -2.07 2.73
C LEU A 176 1.25 -1.77 1.89
N ALA A 177 0.39 -0.85 2.30
CA ALA A 177 -0.68 -0.39 1.43
C ALA A 177 -0.13 0.29 0.17
N ASN A 178 1.08 0.86 0.22
CA ASN A 178 1.76 1.49 -0.92
C ASN A 178 2.11 0.50 -2.04
N LEU A 179 2.02 -0.83 -1.81
CA LEU A 179 2.12 -1.84 -2.87
C LEU A 179 1.12 -1.61 -4.01
N VAL A 180 0.05 -0.84 -3.78
CA VAL A 180 -0.87 -0.40 -4.84
C VAL A 180 -0.17 0.36 -5.98
N PHE A 181 1.00 0.95 -5.72
CA PHE A 181 1.80 1.68 -6.71
C PHE A 181 2.87 0.83 -7.39
N ALA A 182 3.21 -0.33 -6.82
CA ALA A 182 4.21 -1.23 -7.36
C ALA A 182 3.70 -1.96 -8.62
N ASP A 183 4.63 -2.35 -9.49
CA ASP A 183 4.39 -3.11 -10.72
C ASP A 183 5.59 -4.06 -10.93
N ASP A 184 5.36 -5.32 -11.31
CA ASP A 184 6.44 -6.33 -11.47
C ASP A 184 7.39 -6.40 -10.25
N CYS A 185 6.81 -6.59 -9.05
CA CYS A 185 7.51 -6.47 -7.77
C CYS A 185 7.38 -7.75 -6.94
N SER A 186 8.50 -8.20 -6.37
CA SER A 186 8.57 -9.29 -5.41
C SER A 186 8.38 -8.78 -3.98
N VAL A 187 7.46 -9.38 -3.23
CA VAL A 187 7.13 -8.95 -1.87
C VAL A 187 7.43 -10.07 -0.89
N LEU A 188 8.25 -9.77 0.13
CA LEU A 188 8.46 -10.64 1.28
C LEU A 188 7.94 -9.96 2.55
N GLU A 189 6.80 -10.46 3.05
CA GLU A 189 6.20 -9.93 4.26
C GLU A 189 6.64 -10.68 5.52
N LEU A 190 7.15 -9.96 6.52
CA LEU A 190 7.61 -10.53 7.78
C LEU A 190 6.50 -10.47 8.84
N PHE A 191 6.20 -11.61 9.45
CA PHE A 191 5.20 -11.73 10.51
C PHE A 191 5.83 -12.17 11.83
N GLY A 192 5.38 -11.56 12.93
CA GLY A 192 5.54 -12.14 14.27
C GLY A 192 4.40 -13.12 14.56
N GLU A 193 3.79 -13.00 15.74
CA GLU A 193 2.74 -13.91 16.21
C GLU A 193 1.47 -13.90 15.33
N LYS A 194 1.04 -12.71 14.89
CA LYS A 194 -0.25 -12.53 14.22
C LYS A 194 -0.10 -12.38 12.71
N ILE A 195 -0.63 -13.33 11.97
CA ILE A 195 -0.67 -13.30 10.50
C ILE A 195 -2.00 -12.72 10.03
N LYS A 196 -1.94 -11.85 9.02
CA LYS A 196 -3.12 -11.24 8.41
C LYS A 196 -2.99 -11.27 6.89
N PRO A 197 -4.03 -11.68 6.14
CA PRO A 197 -3.95 -11.84 4.70
C PRO A 197 -4.02 -10.52 3.91
N THR A 198 -4.10 -9.37 4.59
CA THR A 198 -4.40 -8.07 3.98
C THR A 198 -3.52 -7.76 2.75
N TYR A 199 -2.20 -7.95 2.86
CA TYR A 199 -1.29 -7.57 1.78
C TYR A 199 -1.05 -8.70 0.79
N ARG A 200 -1.15 -9.96 1.21
CA ARG A 200 -1.33 -11.08 0.27
C ARG A 200 -2.49 -10.84 -0.70
N MET A 201 -3.63 -10.37 -0.19
CA MET A 201 -4.82 -10.09 -1.01
C MET A 201 -4.61 -8.88 -1.92
N LEU A 202 -3.87 -7.86 -1.47
CA LEU A 202 -3.52 -6.71 -2.30
C LEU A 202 -2.55 -7.12 -3.42
N SER A 203 -1.49 -7.85 -3.10
CA SER A 203 -0.53 -8.40 -4.05
C SER A 203 -1.21 -9.28 -5.08
N ALA A 204 -2.11 -10.18 -4.66
CA ALA A 204 -2.89 -11.01 -5.58
C ALA A 204 -3.82 -10.19 -6.49
N ALA A 205 -4.40 -9.08 -6.01
CA ALA A 205 -5.23 -8.20 -6.85
C ALA A 205 -4.41 -7.40 -7.89
N LEU A 206 -3.10 -7.32 -7.69
CA LEU A 206 -2.16 -6.57 -8.52
C LEU A 206 -1.20 -7.47 -9.30
N ASP A 207 -1.36 -8.79 -9.18
CA ASP A 207 -0.51 -9.80 -9.80
C ASP A 207 0.98 -9.65 -9.41
N LEU A 208 1.25 -9.24 -8.15
CA LEU A 208 2.60 -9.16 -7.58
C LEU A 208 3.06 -10.52 -7.05
N ASP A 209 4.35 -10.82 -7.18
CA ASP A 209 4.93 -11.99 -6.52
C ASP A 209 4.96 -11.76 -5.00
N TYR A 210 4.43 -12.71 -4.24
CA TYR A 210 4.23 -12.54 -2.80
C TYR A 210 4.57 -13.81 -2.04
N GLU A 211 5.48 -13.64 -1.09
CA GLU A 211 5.79 -14.61 -0.05
C GLU A 211 5.68 -13.96 1.33
N PHE A 212 5.62 -14.81 2.35
CA PHE A 212 5.70 -14.34 3.73
C PHE A 212 6.59 -15.26 4.56
N LEU A 213 7.28 -14.66 5.54
CA LEU A 213 8.11 -15.38 6.50
C LEU A 213 7.53 -15.21 7.91
N ARG A 214 7.38 -16.33 8.62
CA ARG A 214 7.13 -16.29 10.07
C ARG A 214 8.46 -16.15 10.79
N CYS A 215 8.58 -15.07 11.55
CA CYS A 215 9.73 -14.75 12.37
C CYS A 215 9.46 -15.10 13.84
N ASP A 216 10.51 -15.10 14.67
CA ASP A 216 10.36 -15.38 16.09
C ASP A 216 9.55 -14.25 16.76
N PRO A 217 8.40 -14.53 17.39
CA PRO A 217 7.58 -13.49 18.00
C PRO A 217 8.22 -12.93 19.27
N MET A 218 8.37 -11.61 19.36
CA MET A 218 8.93 -10.89 20.50
C MET A 218 7.87 -9.97 21.12
N ARG A 219 6.93 -10.54 21.89
CA ARG A 219 5.72 -9.83 22.37
C ARG A 219 4.94 -9.22 21.19
N SER A 220 4.91 -7.89 21.06
CA SER A 220 4.28 -7.15 19.97
C SER A 220 5.18 -6.99 18.73
N ASP A 221 6.45 -7.37 18.84
CA ASP A 221 7.52 -7.24 17.85
C ASP A 221 7.94 -8.62 17.32
N LEU A 222 8.99 -8.67 16.51
CA LEU A 222 9.53 -9.89 15.92
C LEU A 222 11.05 -9.85 15.87
N ARG A 223 11.68 -11.03 15.85
CA ARG A 223 13.10 -11.21 15.55
C ARG A 223 13.20 -12.04 14.26
N ALA A 224 13.80 -11.47 13.23
CA ALA A 224 13.91 -12.09 11.93
C ALA A 224 15.29 -12.73 11.77
N ASP A 225 15.37 -14.00 11.41
CA ASP A 225 16.65 -14.64 11.08
C ASP A 225 17.16 -14.12 9.72
N PRO A 226 18.31 -13.39 9.65
CA PRO A 226 18.80 -12.82 8.41
C PRO A 226 19.05 -13.88 7.33
N THR A 227 19.54 -15.06 7.71
CA THR A 227 19.82 -16.15 6.77
C THR A 227 18.54 -16.65 6.09
N SER A 228 17.47 -16.82 6.87
CA SER A 228 16.17 -17.24 6.33
C SER A 228 15.53 -16.16 5.47
N VAL A 229 15.61 -14.88 5.86
CA VAL A 229 15.11 -13.77 5.04
C VAL A 229 15.87 -13.71 3.71
N ARG A 230 17.21 -13.73 3.77
CA ARG A 230 18.09 -13.66 2.60
C ARG A 230 17.76 -14.75 1.58
N ARG A 231 17.65 -15.99 2.03
CA ARG A 231 17.30 -17.15 1.20
C ARG A 231 15.94 -17.02 0.51
N CYS A 232 14.93 -16.48 1.21
CA CYS A 232 13.63 -16.21 0.59
C CYS A 232 13.74 -15.15 -0.51
N VAL A 233 14.46 -14.07 -0.25
CA VAL A 233 14.68 -13.00 -1.23
C VAL A 233 15.46 -13.50 -2.45
N GLU A 234 16.57 -14.20 -2.24
CA GLU A 234 17.38 -14.82 -3.31
C GLU A 234 16.54 -15.76 -4.18
N HIS A 235 15.69 -16.59 -3.56
CA HIS A 235 14.74 -17.45 -4.28
C HIS A 235 13.76 -16.66 -5.15
N GLN A 236 13.13 -15.59 -4.61
CA GLN A 236 12.19 -14.75 -5.38
C GLN A 236 12.88 -14.01 -6.52
N LEU A 237 14.12 -13.55 -6.32
CA LEU A 237 14.89 -12.82 -7.32
C LEU A 237 15.61 -13.72 -8.35
N GLY A 238 15.61 -15.04 -8.14
CA GLY A 238 16.34 -15.98 -9.00
C GLY A 238 17.86 -15.86 -8.90
N GLU A 239 18.37 -15.38 -7.76
CA GLU A 239 19.80 -15.25 -7.46
C GLU A 239 20.24 -16.49 -6.66
N HIS A 240 21.18 -17.29 -7.19
CA HIS A 240 21.67 -18.53 -6.58
C HIS A 240 23.19 -18.50 -6.40
#